data_AF-V9H1R5-F1
#
_entry.id   AF-V9H1R5-F1
#
_cell.length_a   1.000
_cell.length_b   1.000
_cell.length_c   1.000
_cell.angle_alpha   90.00
_cell.angle_beta   90.00
_cell.angle_gamma   90.00
#
_symmetry.space_group_name_H-M   'P 1'
#
loop_
_entity.id
_entity.type
_entity.pdbx_description
1 polymer ?
#
loop_
_entity_poly.entity_id
_entity_poly.type
_entity_poly.pdbx_seq_one_letter_code
_entity_poly.pdbx_strand_id
1 'polypeptide(L)'
;MRKKAKGFTVLELIITLSLTVVVLGVVYTFFFSNSKTLAKTEINSDLQLESEEIQKELLLYGTQAKGISKLNNVTIKDTNKYNYEGSIDDNGKLEVEELRFKIGEEYFTFIYDKRNNKLTLKKVNKDGDEVTDSKLNLPKILSPNVTEFKVRPLDYRMNPKGNFKETTGLEISLVLNKKKGYSDVTIPLSVIVKFRNK
;
A
#
# COMPACT_ATOMS: atom_id res chain seq x y z
N MET A 1 58.42 -17.02 -50.43
CA MET A 1 57.19 -16.36 -50.94
C MET A 1 56.61 -15.47 -49.84
N ARG A 2 56.54 -14.14 -50.04
CA ARG A 2 55.90 -13.21 -49.09
C ARG A 2 54.37 -13.32 -49.26
N LYS A 3 53.63 -13.70 -48.22
CA LYS A 3 52.16 -13.70 -48.23
C LYS A 3 51.66 -12.24 -48.27
N LYS A 4 50.82 -11.89 -49.25
CA LYS A 4 50.14 -10.59 -49.26
C LYS A 4 49.14 -10.53 -48.10
N ALA A 5 49.21 -9.51 -47.26
CA ALA A 5 48.17 -9.24 -46.27
C ALA A 5 46.88 -8.90 -47.02
N LYS A 6 45.79 -9.62 -46.74
CA LYS A 6 44.47 -9.31 -47.29
C LYS A 6 43.93 -8.09 -46.54
N GLY A 7 43.88 -6.93 -47.20
CA GLY A 7 43.24 -5.74 -46.67
C GLY A 7 41.73 -5.79 -46.92
N PHE A 8 40.95 -5.25 -45.98
CA PHE A 8 39.50 -5.07 -46.15
C PHE A 8 39.21 -3.96 -47.16
N THR A 9 38.15 -4.14 -47.96
CA THR A 9 37.68 -3.07 -48.84
C THR A 9 36.84 -2.07 -48.06
N VAL A 10 36.87 -0.79 -48.46
CA VAL A 10 36.05 0.26 -47.84
C VAL A 10 34.54 -0.06 -47.95
N LEU A 11 34.14 -0.70 -49.06
CA LEU A 11 32.75 -1.11 -49.29
C LEU A 11 32.29 -2.15 -48.25
N GLU A 12 33.12 -3.15 -47.98
CA GLU A 12 32.83 -4.19 -46.97
C GLU A 12 32.74 -3.59 -45.56
N LEU A 13 33.57 -2.60 -45.24
CA LEU A 13 33.50 -1.88 -43.97
C LEU A 13 32.17 -1.11 -43.83
N ILE A 14 31.70 -0.43 -44.88
CA ILE A 14 30.44 0.32 -44.85
C ILE A 14 29.24 -0.63 -44.69
N ILE A 15 29.23 -1.75 -45.42
CA ILE A 15 28.16 -2.75 -45.32
C ILE A 15 28.11 -3.36 -43.92
N THR A 16 29.27 -3.73 -43.36
CA THR A 16 29.35 -4.33 -42.01
C THR A 16 28.94 -3.36 -40.91
N LEU A 17 29.34 -2.09 -40.98
CA LEU A 17 28.88 -1.05 -40.06
C LEU A 17 27.36 -0.85 -40.14
N SER A 18 26.82 -0.77 -41.36
CA SER A 18 25.39 -0.59 -41.58
C SER A 18 24.58 -1.74 -41.00
N LEU A 19 25.02 -2.98 -41.22
CA LEU A 19 24.37 -4.17 -40.67
C LEU A 19 24.48 -4.23 -39.14
N THR A 20 25.62 -3.80 -38.58
CA THR A 20 25.82 -3.71 -37.12
C THR A 20 24.85 -2.72 -36.48
N VAL A 21 24.64 -1.54 -37.09
CA VAL A 21 23.69 -0.54 -36.57
C VAL A 21 22.27 -1.07 -36.57
N VAL A 22 21.85 -1.75 -37.65
CA VAL A 22 20.52 -2.37 -37.72
C VAL A 22 20.33 -3.40 -36.62
N VAL A 23 21.32 -4.29 -36.42
CA VAL A 23 21.28 -5.32 -35.37
C VAL A 23 21.22 -4.67 -33.98
N LEU A 24 22.04 -3.65 -33.72
CA LEU A 24 22.04 -2.94 -32.44
C LEU A 24 20.70 -2.24 -32.14
N GLY A 25 20.05 -1.66 -33.15
CA GLY A 25 18.74 -1.03 -32.98
C GLY A 25 17.66 -2.02 -32.53
N VAL A 26 17.66 -3.21 -33.13
CA VAL A 26 16.75 -4.29 -32.75
C VAL A 26 17.06 -4.79 -31.33
N VAL A 27 18.34 -5.09 -31.04
CA VAL A 27 18.77 -5.56 -29.72
C VAL A 27 18.44 -4.55 -28.61
N TYR A 28 18.65 -3.26 -28.87
CA TYR A 28 18.33 -2.20 -27.91
C TYR A 28 16.84 -2.15 -27.58
N THR A 29 15.97 -2.28 -28.58
CA THR A 29 14.52 -2.27 -28.38
C THR A 29 14.07 -3.44 -27.50
N PHE A 30 14.61 -4.65 -27.73
CA PHE A 30 14.36 -5.81 -26.89
C PHE A 30 14.89 -5.62 -25.46
N PHE A 31 16.11 -5.13 -25.32
CA PHE A 31 16.71 -4.88 -24.01
C PHE A 31 15.89 -3.87 -23.19
N PHE A 32 15.49 -2.77 -23.81
CA PHE A 32 14.68 -1.73 -23.17
C PHE A 32 13.31 -2.27 -22.74
N SER A 33 12.62 -2.99 -23.62
CA SER A 33 11.31 -3.59 -23.32
C SER A 33 11.39 -4.61 -22.17
N ASN A 34 12.41 -5.48 -22.20
CA ASN A 34 12.63 -6.49 -21.16
C ASN A 34 12.98 -5.84 -19.82
N SER A 35 13.84 -4.81 -19.82
CA SER A 35 14.20 -4.07 -18.62
C SER A 35 12.98 -3.40 -17.97
N LYS A 36 12.13 -2.74 -18.77
CA LYS A 36 10.88 -2.14 -18.29
C LYS A 36 9.93 -3.18 -17.71
N THR A 37 9.79 -4.32 -18.38
CA THR A 37 8.93 -5.42 -17.94
C THR A 37 9.42 -6.00 -16.62
N LEU A 38 10.72 -6.29 -16.51
CA LEU A 38 11.33 -6.79 -15.28
C LEU A 38 11.12 -5.82 -14.11
N ALA A 39 11.40 -4.52 -14.33
CA ALA A 39 11.18 -3.50 -13.30
C ALA A 39 9.71 -3.41 -12.88
N LYS A 40 8.77 -3.51 -13.83
CA LYS A 40 7.33 -3.52 -13.52
C LYS A 40 6.96 -4.75 -12.69
N THR A 41 7.46 -5.94 -13.04
CA THR A 41 7.19 -7.18 -12.32
C THR A 41 7.77 -7.15 -10.90
N GLU A 42 8.98 -6.65 -10.74
CA GLU A 42 9.61 -6.47 -9.42
C GLU A 42 8.76 -5.54 -8.54
N ILE A 43 8.40 -4.36 -9.04
CA ILE A 43 7.53 -3.42 -8.30
C ILE A 43 6.18 -4.04 -7.97
N ASN A 44 5.55 -4.73 -8.93
CA ASN A 44 4.28 -5.43 -8.71
C ASN A 44 4.42 -6.44 -7.56
N SER A 45 5.47 -7.26 -7.58
CA SER A 45 5.72 -8.27 -6.55
C SER A 45 5.94 -7.62 -5.18
N ASP A 46 6.75 -6.57 -5.10
CA ASP A 46 7.00 -5.83 -3.86
C ASP A 46 5.69 -5.28 -3.28
N LEU A 47 4.90 -4.59 -4.10
CA LEU A 47 3.63 -4.00 -3.66
C LEU A 47 2.59 -5.04 -3.27
N GLN A 48 2.60 -6.23 -3.90
CA GLN A 48 1.74 -7.34 -3.50
C GLN A 48 2.13 -7.87 -2.12
N LEU A 49 3.43 -8.08 -1.85
CA LEU A 49 3.92 -8.51 -0.54
C LEU A 49 3.59 -7.49 0.56
N GLU A 50 3.81 -6.20 0.30
CA GLU A 50 3.42 -5.12 1.21
C GLU A 50 1.91 -5.11 1.46
N SER A 51 1.10 -5.32 0.40
CA SER A 51 -0.36 -5.41 0.53
C SER A 51 -0.79 -6.60 1.38
N GLU A 52 -0.20 -7.77 1.18
CA GLU A 52 -0.49 -8.97 1.98
C GLU A 52 -0.12 -8.78 3.46
N GLU A 53 0.99 -8.12 3.73
CA GLU A 53 1.40 -7.78 5.09
C GLU A 53 0.41 -6.83 5.76
N ILE A 54 0.02 -5.74 5.09
CA ILE A 54 -1.02 -4.82 5.57
C ILE A 54 -2.33 -5.57 5.84
N GLN A 55 -2.76 -6.43 4.91
CA GLN A 55 -3.97 -7.25 5.06
C GLN A 55 -3.93 -8.10 6.31
N LYS A 56 -2.82 -8.82 6.51
CA LYS A 56 -2.64 -9.71 7.64
C LYS A 56 -2.72 -8.96 8.96
N GLU A 57 -2.06 -7.81 9.08
CA GLU A 57 -2.07 -7.01 10.30
C GLU A 57 -3.46 -6.38 10.56
N LEU A 58 -4.11 -5.84 9.52
CA LEU A 58 -5.47 -5.31 9.63
C LEU A 58 -6.47 -6.38 10.05
N LEU A 59 -6.38 -7.59 9.49
CA LEU A 59 -7.23 -8.72 9.85
C LEU A 59 -6.96 -9.20 11.28
N LEU A 60 -5.69 -9.31 11.66
CA LEU A 60 -5.26 -9.75 12.99
C LEU A 60 -5.83 -8.84 14.08
N TYR A 61 -5.49 -7.55 14.02
CA TYR A 61 -5.89 -6.59 15.06
C TYR A 61 -7.37 -6.21 14.94
N GLY A 62 -7.86 -6.09 13.72
CA GLY A 62 -9.24 -5.76 13.46
C GLY A 62 -10.21 -6.83 13.92
N THR A 63 -9.98 -8.11 13.59
CA THR A 63 -10.91 -9.18 13.98
C THR A 63 -10.95 -9.41 15.49
N GLN A 64 -9.80 -9.23 16.16
CA GLN A 64 -9.70 -9.34 17.62
C GLN A 64 -10.21 -8.11 18.36
N ALA A 65 -10.43 -6.99 17.66
CA ALA A 65 -10.92 -5.77 18.26
C ALA A 65 -12.33 -5.92 18.83
N LYS A 66 -12.55 -5.25 19.96
CA LYS A 66 -13.91 -4.97 20.47
C LYS A 66 -14.59 -3.86 19.65
N GLY A 67 -13.81 -3.09 18.90
CA GLY A 67 -14.27 -2.03 18.03
C GLY A 67 -13.21 -0.95 17.84
N ILE A 68 -13.67 0.18 17.27
CA ILE A 68 -12.84 1.35 16.99
C ILE A 68 -12.83 2.25 18.22
N SER A 69 -11.66 2.72 18.61
CA SER A 69 -11.47 3.62 19.75
C SER A 69 -11.12 5.05 19.32
N LYS A 70 -10.49 5.22 18.15
CA LYS A 70 -10.13 6.52 17.60
C LYS A 70 -10.10 6.48 16.08
N LEU A 71 -10.56 7.55 15.45
CA LEU A 71 -10.57 7.74 13.99
C LEU A 71 -10.29 9.22 13.67
N ASN A 72 -9.24 9.54 12.92
CA ASN A 72 -8.87 10.93 12.53
C ASN A 72 -8.95 11.96 13.67
N ASN A 73 -8.21 11.73 14.76
CA ASN A 73 -8.25 12.57 15.96
C ASN A 73 -9.56 12.55 16.78
N VAL A 74 -10.62 11.90 16.31
CA VAL A 74 -11.87 11.74 17.07
C VAL A 74 -11.82 10.48 17.92
N THR A 75 -11.86 10.63 19.25
CA THR A 75 -11.98 9.49 20.17
C THR A 75 -13.43 9.05 20.27
N ILE A 76 -13.68 7.77 19.99
CA ILE A 76 -15.01 7.18 19.94
C ILE A 76 -15.35 6.59 21.33
N LYS A 77 -16.42 7.11 21.94
CA LYS A 77 -16.92 6.72 23.27
C LYS A 77 -18.44 6.67 23.25
N ASP A 78 -19.06 6.23 24.34
CA ASP A 78 -20.54 6.19 24.43
C ASP A 78 -21.15 7.60 24.35
N THR A 79 -20.41 8.62 24.78
CA THR A 79 -20.79 10.04 24.69
C THR A 79 -20.51 10.67 23.31
N ASN A 80 -19.58 10.11 22.54
CA ASN A 80 -19.26 10.55 21.17
C ASN A 80 -19.12 9.33 20.26
N LYS A 81 -20.24 8.96 19.64
CA LYS A 81 -20.34 7.74 18.83
C LYS A 81 -19.71 7.86 17.43
N TYR A 82 -19.39 9.10 17.02
CA TYR A 82 -18.96 9.49 15.67
C TYR A 82 -19.91 8.98 14.57
N ASN A 83 -20.88 9.82 14.21
CA ASN A 83 -21.91 9.48 13.24
C ASN A 83 -21.36 9.49 11.81
N TYR A 84 -21.95 8.67 10.95
CA TYR A 84 -21.61 8.62 9.53
C TYR A 84 -21.98 9.90 8.80
N GLU A 85 -23.16 10.44 9.12
CA GLU A 85 -23.71 11.66 8.54
C GLU A 85 -22.76 12.84 8.79
N GLY A 86 -22.36 13.51 7.71
CA GLY A 86 -21.41 14.64 7.73
C GLY A 86 -19.93 14.26 7.78
N SER A 87 -19.60 12.98 7.95
CA SER A 87 -18.20 12.52 8.05
C SER A 87 -17.75 11.71 6.83
N ILE A 88 -18.70 11.04 6.18
CA ILE A 88 -18.45 10.07 5.12
C ILE A 88 -18.83 10.69 3.75
N ASP A 89 -18.09 10.33 2.69
CA ASP A 89 -18.39 10.72 1.32
C ASP A 89 -19.63 10.02 0.73
N ASP A 90 -20.05 10.44 -0.47
CA ASP A 90 -21.21 9.87 -1.17
C ASP A 90 -21.09 8.35 -1.43
N ASN A 91 -19.87 7.80 -1.43
CA ASN A 91 -19.59 6.38 -1.63
C ASN A 91 -19.58 5.57 -0.31
N GLY A 92 -19.85 6.22 0.82
CA GLY A 92 -19.80 5.59 2.12
C GLY A 92 -18.38 5.42 2.66
N LYS A 93 -17.39 6.15 2.13
CA LYS A 93 -15.99 6.09 2.57
C LYS A 93 -15.54 7.36 3.29
N LEU A 94 -14.72 7.18 4.31
CA LEU A 94 -14.02 8.24 5.03
C LEU A 94 -12.52 8.11 4.76
N GLU A 95 -11.85 9.19 4.38
CA GLU A 95 -10.38 9.25 4.34
C GLU A 95 -9.82 9.20 5.75
N VAL A 96 -8.81 8.36 5.99
CA VAL A 96 -8.29 8.11 7.33
C VAL A 96 -6.78 8.31 7.41
N GLU A 97 -6.35 9.10 8.39
CA GLU A 97 -4.95 9.27 8.77
C GLU A 97 -4.62 8.45 10.03
N GLU A 98 -5.59 8.24 10.93
CA GLU A 98 -5.41 7.46 12.14
C GLU A 98 -6.60 6.53 12.37
N LEU A 99 -6.34 5.23 12.48
CA LEU A 99 -7.32 4.20 12.85
C LEU A 99 -6.82 3.43 14.06
N ARG A 100 -7.55 3.51 15.19
CA ARG A 100 -7.17 2.82 16.42
C ARG A 100 -8.18 1.76 16.83
N PHE A 101 -7.72 0.51 16.92
CA PHE A 101 -8.48 -0.61 17.47
C PHE A 101 -8.22 -0.78 18.97
N LYS A 102 -9.26 -1.20 19.69
CA LYS A 102 -9.15 -1.64 21.10
C LYS A 102 -9.25 -3.16 21.18
N ILE A 103 -8.23 -3.81 21.74
CA ILE A 103 -8.15 -5.26 21.90
C ILE A 103 -7.88 -5.57 23.37
N GLY A 104 -8.90 -6.03 24.09
CA GLY A 104 -8.80 -6.16 25.55
C GLY A 104 -8.53 -4.80 26.21
N GLU A 105 -7.40 -4.67 26.90
CA GLU A 105 -6.89 -3.44 27.51
C GLU A 105 -5.86 -2.70 26.64
N GLU A 106 -5.45 -3.30 25.52
CA GLU A 106 -4.43 -2.75 24.63
C GLU A 106 -5.05 -1.99 23.45
N TYR A 107 -4.28 -1.07 22.88
CA TYR A 107 -4.68 -0.26 21.73
C TYR A 107 -3.63 -0.35 20.62
N PHE A 108 -4.09 -0.59 19.41
CA PHE A 108 -3.24 -0.65 18.21
C PHE A 108 -3.70 0.40 17.23
N THR A 109 -2.76 1.21 16.74
CA THR A 109 -3.04 2.36 15.88
C THR A 109 -2.32 2.20 14.55
N PHE A 110 -3.09 2.28 13.47
CA PHE A 110 -2.59 2.44 12.10
C PHE A 110 -2.54 3.94 11.78
N ILE A 111 -1.35 4.44 11.45
CA ILE A 111 -1.08 5.84 11.18
C ILE A 111 -0.62 5.96 9.73
N TYR A 112 -1.36 6.71 8.93
CA TYR A 112 -1.02 7.06 7.57
C TYR A 112 -0.46 8.48 7.51
N ASP A 113 0.82 8.57 7.15
CA ASP A 113 1.50 9.82 6.86
C ASP A 113 1.39 10.13 5.36
N LYS A 114 0.46 11.03 5.03
CA LYS A 114 0.20 11.48 3.65
C LYS A 114 1.37 12.22 3.01
N ARG A 115 2.29 12.79 3.79
CA ARG A 115 3.46 13.51 3.25
C ARG A 115 4.53 12.54 2.75
N ASN A 116 4.70 11.44 3.48
CA ASN A 116 5.71 10.42 3.21
C ASN A 116 5.14 9.15 2.57
N ASN A 117 3.84 9.12 2.27
CA ASN A 117 3.12 7.95 1.75
C ASN A 117 3.31 6.68 2.59
N LYS A 118 3.35 6.84 3.91
CA LYS A 118 3.81 5.79 4.81
C LYS A 118 2.72 5.35 5.77
N LEU A 119 2.47 4.04 5.84
CA LEU A 119 1.60 3.43 6.83
C LEU A 119 2.45 2.77 7.93
N THR A 120 2.18 3.14 9.18
CA THR A 120 2.87 2.63 10.37
C THR A 120 1.86 2.04 11.34
N LEU A 121 2.19 0.89 11.91
CA LEU A 121 1.47 0.28 13.01
C LEU A 121 2.19 0.57 14.32
N LYS A 122 1.44 1.03 15.32
CA LYS A 122 1.93 1.31 16.67
C LYS A 122 1.05 0.65 17.71
N LYS A 123 1.65 0.22 18.82
CA LYS A 123 0.93 -0.06 20.06
C LYS A 123 0.93 1.21 20.91
N VAL A 124 -0.22 1.54 21.48
CA VAL A 124 -0.39 2.73 22.31
C VAL A 124 -1.11 2.39 23.61
N ASN A 125 -0.88 3.20 24.64
CA ASN A 125 -1.65 3.14 25.88
C ASN A 125 -3.06 3.78 25.67
N LYS A 126 -3.86 3.84 26.73
CA LYS A 126 -5.19 4.45 26.71
C LYS A 126 -5.16 5.95 26.36
N ASP A 127 -4.09 6.63 26.75
CA ASP A 127 -3.89 8.07 26.53
C ASP A 127 -3.34 8.37 25.11
N GLY A 128 -2.86 7.35 24.42
CA GLY A 128 -2.32 7.44 23.06
C GLY A 128 -0.80 7.52 22.98
N ASP A 129 -0.09 7.40 24.10
CA ASP A 129 1.36 7.35 24.12
C ASP A 129 1.86 6.03 23.55
N GLU A 130 2.96 6.11 22.80
CA GLU A 130 3.58 4.97 22.16
C GLU A 130 4.16 4.00 23.17
N VAL A 131 3.84 2.72 23.02
CA VAL A 131 4.38 1.63 23.82
C VAL A 131 5.20 0.73 22.89
N THR A 132 6.51 0.72 23.09
CA THR A 132 7.40 -0.19 22.36
C THR A 132 7.13 -1.62 22.81
N ASP A 133 6.88 -2.51 21.86
CA ASP A 133 6.70 -3.94 22.12
C ASP A 133 7.71 -4.74 21.31
N SER A 134 8.83 -5.10 21.96
CA SER A 134 9.93 -5.82 21.32
C SER A 134 9.55 -7.25 20.91
N LYS A 135 8.46 -7.83 21.42
CA LYS A 135 7.99 -9.15 20.98
C LYS A 135 7.23 -9.07 19.66
N LEU A 136 6.52 -7.96 19.45
CA LEU A 136 5.73 -7.70 18.24
C LEU A 136 6.47 -6.82 17.22
N ASN A 137 7.69 -6.37 17.53
CA ASN A 137 8.48 -5.43 16.74
C ASN A 137 7.73 -4.13 16.44
N LEU A 138 7.08 -3.55 17.45
CA LEU A 138 6.32 -2.29 17.33
C LEU A 138 7.10 -1.12 17.93
N PRO A 139 7.13 0.07 17.27
CA PRO A 139 6.40 0.43 16.04
C PRO A 139 6.98 -0.22 14.77
N LYS A 140 6.10 -0.54 13.82
CA LYS A 140 6.46 -1.20 12.56
C LYS A 140 5.96 -0.41 11.36
N ILE A 141 6.81 -0.24 10.36
CA ILE A 141 6.42 0.32 9.06
C ILE A 141 5.80 -0.82 8.26
N LEU A 142 4.54 -0.68 7.85
CA LEU A 142 3.86 -1.68 7.03
C LEU A 142 4.08 -1.47 5.54
N SER A 143 4.11 -0.20 5.12
CA SER A 143 4.46 0.15 3.74
C SER A 143 4.89 1.61 3.65
N PRO A 144 5.92 1.95 2.86
CA PRO A 144 6.29 3.31 2.51
C PRO A 144 5.63 3.80 1.20
N ASN A 145 4.66 3.06 0.66
CA ASN A 145 4.10 3.26 -0.69
C ASN A 145 2.59 3.53 -0.68
N VAL A 146 1.97 3.88 0.46
CA VAL A 146 0.53 4.12 0.57
C VAL A 146 0.18 5.54 0.10
N THR A 147 -0.75 5.65 -0.84
CA THR A 147 -1.23 6.93 -1.39
C THR A 147 -2.65 7.28 -0.98
N GLU A 148 -3.42 6.30 -0.53
CA GLU A 148 -4.78 6.47 -0.07
C GLU A 148 -5.05 5.48 1.06
N PHE A 149 -5.76 5.93 2.08
CA PHE A 149 -6.30 5.09 3.15
C PHE A 149 -7.71 5.56 3.48
N LYS A 150 -8.69 4.69 3.25
CA LYS A 150 -10.11 4.95 3.45
C LYS A 150 -10.75 3.82 4.25
N VAL A 151 -11.78 4.16 5.01
CA VAL A 151 -12.61 3.16 5.70
C VAL A 151 -14.08 3.37 5.41
N ARG A 152 -14.84 2.28 5.38
CA ARG A 152 -16.29 2.26 5.26
C ARG A 152 -16.88 1.36 6.34
N PRO A 153 -17.84 1.82 7.15
CA PRO A 153 -18.58 0.95 8.06
C PRO A 153 -19.42 -0.06 7.28
N LEU A 154 -19.41 -1.33 7.70
CA LEU A 154 -20.10 -2.40 6.96
C LEU A 154 -21.63 -2.23 6.93
N ASP A 155 -22.18 -1.60 7.95
CA ASP A 155 -23.62 -1.33 8.11
C ASP A 155 -24.07 -0.05 7.40
N TYR A 156 -23.18 0.76 6.83
CA TYR A 156 -23.52 2.05 6.20
C TYR A 156 -24.67 1.95 5.19
N ARG A 157 -24.67 0.91 4.33
CA ARG A 157 -25.71 0.73 3.29
C ARG A 157 -27.09 0.41 3.87
N MET A 158 -27.15 -0.20 5.04
CA MET A 158 -28.41 -0.58 5.70
C MET A 158 -28.85 0.48 6.72
N ASN A 159 -27.89 1.15 7.35
CA ASN A 159 -28.12 2.21 8.32
C ASN A 159 -27.18 3.41 8.05
N PRO A 160 -27.51 4.27 7.07
CA PRO A 160 -26.70 5.44 6.73
C PRO A 160 -26.58 6.46 7.87
N LYS A 161 -27.52 6.45 8.83
CA LYS A 161 -27.52 7.29 10.03
C LYS A 161 -26.85 6.62 11.25
N GLY A 162 -26.14 5.51 11.00
CA GLY A 162 -25.38 4.80 12.02
C GLY A 162 -24.13 5.56 12.49
N ASN A 163 -23.32 4.87 13.27
CA ASN A 163 -22.14 5.45 13.89
C ASN A 163 -21.00 4.42 14.04
N PHE A 164 -19.77 4.92 14.04
CA PHE A 164 -18.57 4.07 14.08
C PHE A 164 -18.42 3.33 15.42
N LYS A 165 -19.10 3.77 16.49
CA LYS A 165 -19.13 3.05 17.76
C LYS A 165 -19.94 1.75 17.66
N GLU A 166 -21.06 1.75 16.95
CA GLU A 166 -22.02 0.63 16.88
C GLU A 166 -21.79 -0.28 15.67
N THR A 167 -21.00 0.13 14.68
CA THR A 167 -20.63 -0.69 13.53
C THR A 167 -20.04 -2.07 13.89
N THR A 168 -20.43 -3.10 13.17
CA THR A 168 -19.96 -4.50 13.39
C THR A 168 -18.62 -4.79 12.73
N GLY A 169 -18.12 -3.87 11.91
CA GLY A 169 -16.86 -4.01 11.22
C GLY A 169 -16.61 -2.89 10.24
N LEU A 170 -15.45 -2.94 9.59
CA LEU A 170 -15.02 -1.97 8.59
C LEU A 170 -14.60 -2.69 7.31
N GLU A 171 -14.91 -2.08 6.18
CA GLU A 171 -14.13 -2.25 4.97
C GLU A 171 -13.03 -1.19 4.94
N ILE A 172 -11.80 -1.63 4.79
CA ILE A 172 -10.61 -0.81 4.78
C ILE A 172 -10.04 -0.88 3.37
N SER A 173 -9.99 0.27 2.69
CA SER A 173 -9.43 0.42 1.36
C SER A 173 -8.12 1.19 1.42
N LEU A 174 -7.07 0.68 0.77
CA LEU A 174 -5.82 1.38 0.57
C LEU A 174 -5.43 1.37 -0.90
N VAL A 175 -4.60 2.32 -1.32
CA VAL A 175 -3.97 2.30 -2.64
C VAL A 175 -2.48 2.43 -2.46
N LEU A 176 -1.72 1.46 -2.94
CA LEU A 176 -0.27 1.48 -2.92
C LEU A 176 0.26 1.90 -4.30
N ASN A 177 1.27 2.76 -4.34
CA ASN A 177 1.93 3.20 -5.55
C ASN A 177 3.45 3.22 -5.37
N LYS A 178 4.17 2.68 -6.36
CA LYS A 178 5.63 2.74 -6.41
C LYS A 178 6.10 2.97 -7.84
N LYS A 179 7.07 3.89 -7.98
CA LYS A 179 7.69 4.26 -9.25
C LYS A 179 9.17 3.93 -9.22
N LYS A 180 9.65 3.20 -10.23
CA LYS A 180 11.07 2.84 -10.41
C LYS A 180 11.41 2.86 -11.90
N GLY A 181 12.37 3.71 -12.29
CA GLY A 181 12.72 3.92 -13.69
C GLY A 181 11.53 4.40 -14.52
N TYR A 182 11.20 3.64 -15.58
CA TYR A 182 10.08 3.92 -16.49
C TYR A 182 8.78 3.19 -16.12
N SER A 183 8.75 2.55 -14.95
CA SER A 183 7.61 1.78 -14.47
C SER A 183 6.97 2.49 -13.28
N ASP A 184 5.65 2.64 -13.37
CA ASP A 184 4.78 3.22 -12.37
C ASP A 184 3.63 2.23 -12.17
N VAL A 185 3.49 1.73 -10.95
CA VAL A 185 2.56 0.66 -10.61
C VAL A 185 1.72 1.10 -9.44
N THR A 186 0.42 0.88 -9.58
CA THR A 186 -0.57 1.13 -8.52
C THR A 186 -1.36 -0.14 -8.26
N ILE A 187 -1.47 -0.52 -6.98
CA ILE A 187 -2.25 -1.69 -6.54
C ILE A 187 -3.29 -1.22 -5.51
N PRO A 188 -4.59 -1.37 -5.80
CA PRO A 188 -5.63 -1.17 -4.80
C PRO A 188 -5.70 -2.39 -3.86
N LEU A 189 -5.92 -2.10 -2.59
CA LEU A 189 -6.14 -3.08 -1.55
C LEU A 189 -7.52 -2.82 -0.90
N SER A 190 -8.32 -3.87 -0.70
CA SER A 190 -9.56 -3.78 0.07
C SER A 190 -9.70 -4.97 1.00
N VAL A 191 -9.95 -4.69 2.28
CA VAL A 191 -10.04 -5.70 3.34
C VAL A 191 -11.32 -5.48 4.13
N ILE A 192 -12.07 -6.54 4.34
CA ILE A 192 -13.23 -6.50 5.23
C ILE A 192 -12.83 -7.11 6.57
N VAL A 193 -12.95 -6.30 7.62
CA VAL A 193 -12.70 -6.67 9.01
C VAL A 193 -14.04 -6.70 9.73
N LYS A 194 -14.37 -7.83 10.37
CA LYS A 194 -15.52 -7.94 11.28
C LYS A 194 -15.02 -8.06 12.71
N PHE A 195 -15.55 -7.22 13.61
CA PHE A 195 -15.18 -7.25 15.02
C PHE A 195 -15.82 -8.47 15.68
N ARG A 196 -15.01 -9.42 16.15
CA ARG A 196 -15.51 -10.67 16.75
C ARG A 196 -15.82 -10.53 18.23
N ASN A 197 -15.11 -9.64 18.92
CA ASN A 197 -15.14 -9.51 20.38
C ASN A 197 -15.95 -8.31 20.86
N LYS A 198 -16.90 -7.84 20.05
CA LYS A 198 -17.74 -6.69 20.37
C LYS A 198 -18.92 -7.08 21.25
#